data_AF-A0A2V6F5R6-F1
#
_entry.id   AF-A0A2V6F5R6-F1
#
_cell.length_a   1.000
_cell.length_b   1.000
_cell.length_c   1.000
_cell.angle_alpha   90.00
_cell.angle_beta   90.00
_cell.angle_gamma   90.00
#
_symmetry.space_group_name_H-M   'P 1'
#
loop_
_entity.id
_entity.type
_entity.pdbx_description
1 polymer ?
#
loop_
_entity_poly.entity_id
_entity_poly.type
_entity_poly.pdbx_seq_one_letter_code
_entity_poly.pdbx_strand_id
1 'polypeptide(L)'
;MTIHELCREVARLGLRLEPDGDELFVIPGDRVPPDFANELRAHKTELLNWLSRPPCPGWGSVPPADLPLDAVMPRPAPADRERVIAYLLRQGCDQPGPLTAWLVKRENAYYERMGRKWDCGLLAYA
;
A
#
# COMPACT_ATOMS: atom_id res chain seq x y z
N MET A 1 -10.81 18.62 -3.37
CA MET A 1 -10.45 17.23 -3.75
C MET A 1 -10.52 16.32 -2.51
N THR A 2 -10.39 14.99 -2.64
CA THR A 2 -10.11 14.11 -1.48
C THR A 2 -8.62 14.07 -1.14
N ILE A 3 -8.24 13.67 0.08
CA ILE A 3 -6.83 13.48 0.47
C ILE A 3 -6.07 12.55 -0.48
N HIS A 4 -6.69 11.47 -0.92
CA HIS A 4 -6.06 10.52 -1.84
C HIS A 4 -5.78 11.12 -3.22
N GLU A 5 -6.67 11.99 -3.70
CA GLU A 5 -6.48 12.73 -4.95
C GLU A 5 -5.39 13.79 -4.81
N LEU A 6 -5.35 14.50 -3.67
CA LEU A 6 -4.28 15.46 -3.36
C LEU A 6 -2.92 14.77 -3.33
N CYS A 7 -2.78 13.63 -2.64
CA CYS A 7 -1.53 12.87 -2.60
C CYS A 7 -1.09 12.37 -3.97
N ARG A 8 -2.04 11.94 -4.82
CA ARG A 8 -1.73 11.53 -6.20
C ARG A 8 -1.22 12.71 -7.03
N GLU A 9 -1.83 13.86 -6.86
CA GLU A 9 -1.46 15.09 -7.58
C GLU A 9 -0.11 15.65 -7.12
N VAL A 10 0.16 15.63 -5.82
CA VAL A 10 1.49 15.90 -5.22
C VAL A 10 2.56 15.03 -5.88
N ALA A 11 2.32 13.71 -5.96
CA ALA A 11 3.26 12.78 -6.59
C ALA A 11 3.42 13.04 -8.10
N ARG A 12 2.33 13.35 -8.81
CA ARG A 12 2.35 13.69 -10.24
C ARG A 12 3.19 14.92 -10.54
N LEU A 13 3.17 15.91 -9.64
CA LEU A 13 3.93 17.14 -9.72
C LEU A 13 5.38 16.98 -9.19
N GLY A 14 5.75 15.80 -8.69
CA GLY A 14 7.07 15.56 -8.09
C GLY A 14 7.30 16.33 -6.80
N LEU A 15 6.21 16.67 -6.09
CA LEU A 15 6.23 17.37 -4.82
C LEU A 15 6.25 16.37 -3.66
N ARG A 16 6.70 16.83 -2.50
CA ARG A 16 6.66 16.13 -1.22
C ARG A 16 5.98 17.02 -0.19
N LEU A 17 5.12 16.42 0.62
CA LEU A 17 4.50 17.08 1.77
C LEU A 17 5.20 16.58 3.03
N GLU A 18 5.64 17.51 3.87
CA GLU A 18 6.26 17.19 5.17
C GLU A 18 5.53 17.99 6.26
N PRO A 19 5.00 17.32 7.31
CA PRO A 19 4.44 18.03 8.47
C PRO A 19 5.58 18.52 9.37
N ASP A 20 5.44 19.73 9.89
CA ASP A 20 6.29 20.29 10.95
C ASP A 20 5.41 20.99 11.99
N GLY A 21 5.04 20.26 13.04
CA GLY A 21 4.04 20.70 14.00
C GLY A 21 2.71 21.03 13.30
N ASP A 22 2.32 22.31 13.36
CA ASP A 22 1.10 22.84 12.73
C ASP A 22 1.35 23.40 11.32
N GLU A 23 2.55 23.29 10.79
CA GLU A 23 2.92 23.75 9.46
C GLU A 23 3.03 22.58 8.47
N LEU A 24 2.70 22.86 7.21
CA LEU A 24 2.78 21.91 6.12
C LEU A 24 3.79 22.42 5.09
N PHE A 25 4.95 21.78 5.01
CA PHE A 25 5.98 22.09 4.03
C PHE A 25 5.69 21.37 2.72
N VAL A 26 5.88 22.10 1.61
CA VAL A 26 5.78 21.56 0.25
C VAL A 26 7.14 21.68 -0.43
N ILE A 27 7.72 20.56 -0.83
CA ILE A 27 9.09 20.49 -1.33
C ILE A 27 9.10 19.82 -2.72
N PRO A 28 9.64 20.47 -3.77
CA PRO A 28 10.14 21.84 -3.80
C PRO A 28 8.98 22.85 -3.96
N GLY A 29 8.96 23.90 -3.13
CA GLY A 29 7.83 24.83 -3.04
C GLY A 29 7.65 25.76 -4.24
N ASP A 30 8.71 25.96 -5.04
CA ASP A 30 8.71 26.77 -6.27
C ASP A 30 7.93 26.12 -7.42
N ARG A 31 7.69 24.81 -7.36
CA ARG A 31 6.97 24.05 -8.39
C ARG A 31 5.48 23.89 -8.13
N VAL A 32 4.96 24.53 -7.09
CA VAL A 32 3.55 24.41 -6.71
C VAL A 32 2.71 25.40 -7.54
N PRO A 33 1.79 24.93 -8.40
CA PRO A 33 0.88 25.81 -9.11
C PRO A 33 0.02 26.63 -8.13
N PRO A 34 -0.27 27.91 -8.39
CA PRO A 34 -1.04 28.76 -7.47
C PRO A 34 -2.41 28.17 -7.08
N ASP A 35 -3.12 27.58 -8.05
CA ASP A 35 -4.41 26.95 -7.81
C ASP A 35 -4.27 25.73 -6.90
N PHE A 36 -3.20 24.95 -7.08
CA PHE A 36 -2.92 23.79 -6.24
C PHE A 36 -2.48 24.19 -4.82
N ALA A 37 -1.78 25.32 -4.67
CA ALA A 37 -1.45 25.87 -3.36
C ALA A 37 -2.71 26.24 -2.57
N ASN A 38 -3.76 26.73 -3.24
CA ASN A 38 -5.04 27.02 -2.60
C ASN A 38 -5.77 25.74 -2.16
N GLU A 39 -5.76 24.69 -2.98
CA GLU A 39 -6.29 23.38 -2.60
C GLU A 39 -5.54 22.78 -1.39
N LEU A 40 -4.21 22.84 -1.37
CA LEU A 40 -3.40 22.39 -0.22
C LEU A 40 -3.72 23.17 1.06
N ARG A 41 -3.96 24.49 0.95
CA ARG A 41 -4.38 25.32 2.10
C ARG A 41 -5.78 24.95 2.57
N ALA A 42 -6.72 24.72 1.67
CA ALA A 42 -8.10 24.34 2.01
C ALA A 42 -8.15 23.01 2.79
N HIS A 43 -7.24 22.07 2.47
CA HIS A 43 -7.14 20.76 3.11
C HIS A 43 -6.02 20.64 4.15
N LYS A 44 -5.41 21.76 4.59
CA LYS A 44 -4.24 21.75 5.48
C LYS A 44 -4.44 20.88 6.73
N THR A 45 -5.53 21.13 7.48
CA THR A 45 -5.81 20.41 8.72
C THR A 45 -6.00 18.91 8.48
N GLU A 46 -6.68 18.56 7.40
CA GLU A 46 -6.93 17.17 7.04
C GLU A 46 -5.65 16.46 6.59
N LEU A 47 -4.78 17.15 5.84
CA LEU A 47 -3.46 16.68 5.43
C LEU A 47 -2.53 16.46 6.63
N LEU A 48 -2.47 17.42 7.55
CA LEU A 48 -1.69 17.28 8.79
C LEU A 48 -2.19 16.09 9.60
N ASN A 49 -3.50 15.96 9.79
CA ASN A 49 -4.10 14.83 10.49
C ASN A 49 -3.85 13.49 9.79
N TRP A 50 -3.67 13.47 8.47
CA TRP A 50 -3.36 12.25 7.72
C TRP A 50 -1.87 11.90 7.80
N LEU A 51 -0.99 12.88 7.64
CA LEU A 51 0.47 12.73 7.69
C LEU A 51 0.98 12.40 9.10
N SER A 52 0.33 12.93 10.13
CA SER A 52 0.68 12.70 11.53
C SER A 52 0.08 11.41 12.09
N ARG A 53 -0.62 10.59 11.28
CA ARG A 53 -1.13 9.30 11.76
C ARG A 53 0.05 8.42 12.14
N PRO A 54 0.00 7.79 13.34
CA PRO A 54 0.99 6.78 13.65
C PRO A 54 0.93 5.72 12.54
N PRO A 55 2.09 5.28 12.04
CA PRO A 55 2.12 4.15 11.14
C PRO A 55 1.37 2.97 11.75
N CYS A 56 0.81 2.09 10.90
CA CYS A 56 0.20 0.88 11.42
C CYS A 56 1.22 0.08 12.25
N PRO A 57 0.81 -0.60 13.33
CA PRO A 57 1.69 -1.50 14.06
C PRO A 57 2.36 -2.47 13.08
N GLY A 58 3.69 -2.50 13.06
CA GLY A 58 4.46 -3.28 12.08
C GLY A 58 5.08 -2.48 10.93
N TRP A 59 4.75 -1.20 10.77
CA TRP A 59 5.36 -0.35 9.74
C TRP A 59 6.85 -0.15 10.01
N GLY A 60 7.67 -0.50 9.02
CA GLY A 60 9.13 -0.48 9.17
C GLY A 60 9.67 -1.58 10.10
N SER A 61 8.83 -2.52 10.55
CA SER A 61 9.31 -3.71 11.24
C SER A 61 10.17 -4.52 10.28
N VAL A 62 11.48 -4.42 10.49
CA VAL A 62 12.43 -5.34 9.91
C VAL A 62 12.41 -6.58 10.79
N PRO A 63 12.24 -7.77 10.20
CA PRO A 63 12.36 -9.02 10.95
C PRO A 63 13.74 -9.10 11.62
N PRO A 64 13.84 -9.66 12.84
CA PRO A 64 15.10 -9.84 13.54
C PRO A 64 16.14 -10.56 12.66
N ALA A 65 17.38 -10.09 12.70
CA ALA A 65 18.45 -10.63 11.85
C ALA A 65 18.80 -12.10 12.15
N ASP A 66 18.44 -12.57 13.34
CA ASP A 66 18.68 -13.91 13.86
C ASP A 66 17.48 -14.86 13.69
N LEU A 67 16.40 -14.39 13.07
CA LEU A 67 15.20 -15.18 12.93
C LEU A 67 15.45 -16.28 11.87
N PRO A 68 15.37 -17.58 12.24
CA PRO A 68 15.67 -18.67 11.33
C PRO A 68 14.80 -18.58 10.10
N LEU A 69 15.46 -18.59 8.94
CA LEU A 69 14.79 -18.67 7.67
C LEU A 69 14.34 -20.10 7.45
N ASP A 70 13.05 -20.29 7.25
CA ASP A 70 12.56 -21.59 6.82
C ASP A 70 13.11 -21.87 5.40
N ALA A 71 14.01 -22.84 5.29
CA ALA A 71 14.65 -23.19 4.01
C ALA A 71 13.64 -23.78 3.02
N VAL A 72 12.51 -24.26 3.55
CA VAL A 72 11.39 -24.76 2.76
C VAL A 72 10.39 -23.63 2.61
N MET A 73 10.30 -23.07 1.40
CA MET A 73 9.21 -22.13 1.08
C MET A 73 7.86 -22.80 1.42
N PRO A 74 7.00 -22.15 2.23
CA PRO A 74 5.67 -22.68 2.48
C PRO A 74 4.94 -22.75 1.14
N ARG A 75 4.60 -23.96 0.71
CA ARG A 75 3.72 -24.17 -0.44
C ARG A 75 2.30 -24.20 0.11
N PRO A 76 1.48 -23.18 -0.14
CA PRO A 76 0.08 -23.24 0.29
C PRO A 76 -0.54 -24.50 -0.30
N ALA A 77 -1.21 -25.29 0.54
CA ALA A 77 -1.95 -26.42 0.05
C ALA A 77 -3.08 -25.92 -0.86
N PRO A 78 -3.64 -26.75 -1.75
CA PRO A 78 -4.79 -26.36 -2.57
C PRO A 78 -5.94 -25.77 -1.73
N ALA A 79 -6.16 -26.30 -0.52
CA ALA A 79 -7.14 -25.80 0.43
C ALA A 79 -6.83 -24.38 0.96
N ASP A 80 -5.55 -24.02 1.13
CA ASP A 80 -5.16 -22.67 1.57
C ASP A 80 -5.40 -21.65 0.46
N ARG A 81 -5.14 -22.03 -0.79
CA ARG A 81 -5.48 -21.20 -1.96
C ARG A 81 -6.98 -20.91 -2.03
N GLU A 82 -7.83 -21.91 -1.86
CA GLU A 82 -9.28 -21.74 -1.89
C GLU A 82 -9.75 -20.78 -0.80
N ARG A 83 -9.15 -20.87 0.40
CA ARG A 83 -9.43 -19.93 1.51
C ARG A 83 -9.04 -18.50 1.16
N VAL A 84 -7.88 -18.30 0.52
CA VAL A 84 -7.41 -16.98 0.08
C VAL A 84 -8.35 -16.40 -0.98
N ILE A 85 -8.71 -17.17 -2.01
CA ILE A 85 -9.64 -16.72 -3.06
C ILE A 85 -11.01 -16.39 -2.45
N ALA A 86 -11.54 -17.26 -1.59
CA ALA A 86 -12.82 -17.02 -0.92
C ALA A 86 -12.77 -15.77 -0.05
N TYR A 87 -11.65 -15.49 0.62
CA TYR A 87 -11.45 -14.25 1.36
C TYR A 87 -11.45 -13.02 0.43
N LEU A 88 -10.67 -13.05 -0.66
CA LEU A 88 -10.60 -11.95 -1.63
C LEU A 88 -11.97 -11.63 -2.25
N LEU A 89 -12.75 -12.65 -2.59
CA LEU A 89 -14.10 -12.48 -3.12
C LEU A 89 -15.05 -11.85 -2.09
N ARG A 90 -14.97 -12.25 -0.82
CA ARG A 90 -15.76 -11.64 0.27
C ARG A 90 -15.43 -10.17 0.51
N GLN A 91 -14.17 -9.76 0.33
CA GLN A 91 -13.77 -8.35 0.44
C GLN A 91 -14.26 -7.50 -0.74
N GLY A 92 -14.64 -8.13 -1.87
CA GLY A 92 -15.11 -7.44 -3.07
C GLY A 92 -16.56 -6.96 -3.05
N CYS A 93 -17.30 -7.12 -1.94
CA CYS A 93 -18.76 -6.92 -1.84
C CYS A 93 -19.55 -7.80 -2.84
N ASP A 94 -20.88 -7.65 -2.91
CA ASP A 94 -21.78 -8.49 -3.73
C ASP A 94 -21.47 -8.47 -5.24
N GLN A 95 -20.68 -7.50 -5.71
CA GLN A 95 -20.17 -7.45 -7.08
C GLN A 95 -18.65 -7.24 -7.08
N PRO A 96 -17.84 -8.26 -7.44
CA PRO A 96 -16.40 -8.14 -7.46
C PRO A 96 -15.97 -7.10 -8.51
N GLY A 97 -15.45 -5.97 -8.05
CA GLY A 97 -14.92 -4.92 -8.90
C GLY A 97 -13.63 -5.32 -9.63
N PRO A 98 -13.09 -4.45 -10.53
CA PRO A 98 -11.90 -4.73 -11.32
C PRO A 98 -10.66 -5.12 -10.48
N LEU A 99 -10.53 -4.57 -9.27
CA LEU A 99 -9.46 -4.92 -8.33
C LEU A 99 -9.58 -6.36 -7.82
N THR A 100 -10.77 -6.79 -7.43
CA THR A 100 -11.02 -8.17 -6.97
C THR A 100 -10.79 -9.17 -8.09
N ALA A 101 -11.27 -8.87 -9.30
CA ALA A 101 -11.03 -9.69 -10.49
C ALA A 101 -9.53 -9.80 -10.81
N TRP A 102 -8.79 -8.70 -10.71
CA TRP A 102 -7.33 -8.70 -10.89
C TRP A 102 -6.62 -9.55 -9.82
N LEU A 103 -6.99 -9.41 -8.53
CA LEU A 103 -6.40 -10.18 -7.43
C LEU A 103 -6.65 -11.69 -7.60
N VAL A 104 -7.87 -12.11 -7.95
CA VAL A 104 -8.19 -13.52 -8.19
C VAL A 104 -7.43 -14.06 -9.41
N LYS A 105 -7.38 -13.30 -10.51
CA LYS A 105 -6.60 -13.69 -11.70
C LYS A 105 -5.11 -13.83 -11.38
N ARG A 106 -4.60 -12.94 -10.53
CA ARG A 106 -3.21 -12.96 -10.06
C ARG A 106 -2.92 -14.22 -9.23
N GLU A 107 -3.76 -14.54 -8.25
CA GLU A 107 -3.62 -15.77 -7.44
C GLU A 107 -3.74 -17.05 -8.31
N ASN A 108 -4.62 -17.08 -9.31
CA ASN A 108 -4.71 -18.19 -10.25
C ASN A 108 -3.43 -18.35 -11.10
N ALA A 109 -2.92 -17.25 -11.64
CA ALA A 109 -1.70 -17.27 -12.43
C ALA A 109 -0.47 -17.71 -11.59
N TYR A 110 -0.44 -17.35 -10.30
CA TYR A 110 0.62 -17.79 -9.38
C TYR A 110 0.57 -19.28 -9.06
N TYR A 111 -0.62 -19.84 -8.91
CA TYR A 111 -0.79 -21.26 -8.65
C TYR A 111 -0.51 -22.14 -9.87
N GLU A 112 -0.92 -21.71 -11.07
CA GLU A 112 -0.92 -22.55 -12.29
C GLU A 112 0.36 -22.44 -13.14
N ARG A 113 1.10 -21.32 -13.08
CA ARG A 113 2.37 -21.14 -13.81
C ARG A 113 3.57 -21.39 -12.90
N MET A 114 4.78 -21.10 -13.38
CA MET A 114 6.04 -21.16 -12.60
C MET A 114 5.97 -20.27 -11.33
N GLY A 115 5.21 -20.66 -10.31
CA GLY A 115 5.05 -20.05 -8.99
C GLY A 115 6.33 -20.07 -8.14
N ARG A 116 7.50 -20.11 -8.79
CA ARG A 116 8.82 -19.95 -8.21
C ARG A 116 9.23 -18.49 -8.04
N LYS A 117 8.56 -17.55 -8.70
CA LYS A 117 8.86 -16.11 -8.59
C LYS A 117 8.08 -15.44 -7.46
N TRP A 118 8.22 -15.96 -6.24
CA TRP A 118 8.37 -15.01 -5.14
C TRP A 118 9.80 -14.44 -5.27
N ASP A 119 10.01 -13.48 -6.19
CA ASP A 119 11.22 -12.64 -6.17
C ASP A 119 11.15 -11.64 -4.99
N CYS A 120 9.96 -11.48 -4.39
CA CYS A 120 9.86 -11.06 -3.00
C CYS A 120 10.02 -12.30 -2.14
N GLY A 121 11.19 -12.54 -1.55
CA GLY A 121 11.27 -13.51 -0.46
C GLY A 121 10.31 -13.09 0.64
N LEU A 122 9.09 -13.64 0.68
CA LEU A 122 8.33 -13.70 1.91
C LEU A 122 9.02 -14.80 2.70
N LEU A 123 10.17 -14.40 3.27
CA LEU A 123 10.88 -15.13 4.28
C LEU A 123 9.83 -15.36 5.37
N ALA A 124 9.26 -16.56 5.36
CA ALA A 124 8.43 -17.02 6.45
C ALA A 124 9.41 -17.21 7.61
N TYR A 125 9.47 -16.18 8.43
CA TYR A 125 10.17 -16.21 9.69
C TYR A 125 9.47 -17.24 10.58
N ALA A 126 10.22 -18.27 11.02
CA ALA A 126 9.71 -19.40 11.81
C ALA A 126 9.81 -19.14 13.33
#